data_AF-A0A078A951-F1
#
_entry.id   AF-A0A078A951-F1
#
_cell.length_a   1.000
_cell.length_b   1.000
_cell.length_c   1.000
_cell.angle_alpha   90.00
_cell.angle_beta   90.00
_cell.angle_gamma   90.00
#
_symmetry.space_group_name_H-M   'P 1'
#
loop_
_entity.id
_entity.type
_entity.pdbx_description
1 polymer ?
#
loop_
_entity_poly.entity_id
_entity_poly.type
_entity_poly.pdbx_seq_one_letter_code
_entity_poly.pdbx_strand_id
1 'polypeptide(L)'
;MNKLAIYNLPMNLFIEQFNSIVICSIINLSAAVVTIPILITIFMLTRLFYPLFFARRLAMVINIFAFEDWFIIQWPIFIYLSLLQIVYLIRVMPYIKKSSNYLSIFNESYVLLFGTIMIFMTDYLPDPKLKYMLGWNVLALIILVSFINILFAIKENKSLIKKGFQKIRAFFTNLRKHKIIEQTQSETYNQILNELSRQNDEGMKNDSGIVRINPLNEIDSMQQKALKIKKTVSKIQFKSKITPVNDVILEEMSAEAESKFEFTEVEEEKIEDAAFEQVDSQTIFQTIIDQQKQNENNDFSELIFNNDDVNA
;
A
#
# COMPACT_ATOMS: atom_id res chain seq x y z
N MET A 1 44.23 -37.74 -64.48
CA MET A 1 44.26 -37.50 -63.02
C MET A 1 43.59 -36.16 -62.74
N ASN A 2 42.37 -36.22 -62.21
CA ASN A 2 41.41 -35.11 -62.20
C ASN A 2 41.70 -34.11 -61.06
N LYS A 3 42.57 -33.12 -61.32
CA LYS A 3 42.77 -31.95 -60.43
C LYS A 3 41.51 -31.09 -60.21
N LEU A 4 40.43 -31.36 -60.94
CA LEU A 4 39.13 -30.70 -60.78
C LEU A 4 38.33 -31.15 -59.54
N ALA A 5 38.63 -32.31 -58.94
CA ALA A 5 37.84 -32.83 -57.82
C ALA A 5 38.11 -32.11 -56.48
N ILE A 6 39.28 -31.49 -56.30
CA ILE A 6 39.71 -30.92 -55.01
C ILE A 6 39.11 -29.53 -54.76
N TYR A 7 38.75 -28.78 -55.80
CA TYR A 7 38.16 -27.44 -55.66
C TYR A 7 36.64 -27.46 -55.37
N ASN A 8 35.95 -28.60 -55.56
CA ASN A 8 34.49 -28.68 -55.34
C ASN A 8 34.08 -29.00 -53.90
N LEU A 9 34.98 -29.54 -53.07
CA LEU A 9 34.69 -29.90 -51.69
C LEU A 9 34.34 -28.71 -50.77
N PRO A 10 35.06 -27.57 -50.78
CA PRO A 10 34.74 -26.44 -49.90
C PRO A 10 33.43 -25.73 -50.28
N MET A 11 33.04 -25.77 -51.56
CA MET A 11 31.80 -25.13 -52.02
C MET A 11 30.54 -25.86 -51.52
N ASN A 12 30.54 -27.20 -51.49
CA ASN A 12 29.39 -27.95 -51.00
C ASN A 12 29.15 -27.73 -49.50
N LEU A 13 30.22 -27.70 -48.70
CA LEU A 13 30.11 -27.42 -47.25
C LEU A 13 29.56 -26.00 -46.99
N PHE A 14 30.00 -25.02 -47.78
CA PHE A 14 29.50 -23.65 -47.69
C PHE A 14 28.01 -23.56 -48.06
N ILE A 15 27.58 -24.26 -49.11
CA ILE A 15 26.17 -24.31 -49.52
C ILE A 15 25.30 -24.97 -48.44
N GLU A 16 25.77 -26.05 -47.81
CA GLU A 16 25.04 -26.70 -46.71
C GLU A 16 24.88 -25.78 -45.49
N GLN A 17 25.96 -25.10 -45.08
CA GLN A 17 25.91 -24.14 -43.97
C GLN A 17 25.01 -22.94 -44.30
N PHE A 18 25.10 -22.40 -45.51
CA PHE A 18 24.26 -21.29 -45.96
C PHE A 18 22.77 -21.68 -45.98
N ASN A 19 22.45 -22.86 -46.54
CA ASN A 19 21.08 -23.37 -46.57
C ASN A 19 20.54 -23.60 -45.16
N SER A 20 21.35 -24.09 -44.23
CA SER A 20 20.93 -24.27 -42.83
C SER A 20 20.58 -22.93 -42.14
N ILE A 21 21.40 -21.89 -42.33
CA ILE A 21 21.13 -20.55 -41.78
C ILE A 21 19.86 -19.93 -42.39
N VAL A 22 19.68 -20.08 -43.71
CA VAL A 22 18.50 -19.57 -44.41
C VAL A 22 17.24 -20.29 -43.93
N ILE A 23 17.27 -21.63 -43.82
CA ILE A 23 16.14 -22.42 -43.32
C ILE A 23 15.79 -22.03 -41.88
N CYS A 24 16.77 -21.93 -40.97
CA CYS A 24 16.54 -21.48 -39.59
C CYS A 24 15.93 -20.07 -39.53
N SER A 25 16.40 -19.14 -40.37
CA SER A 25 15.86 -17.78 -40.44
C SER A 25 14.41 -17.76 -40.95
N ILE A 26 14.08 -18.56 -41.96
CA ILE A 26 12.71 -18.69 -42.48
C ILE A 26 11.79 -19.30 -41.43
N ILE A 27 12.23 -20.34 -40.72
CA ILE A 27 11.44 -20.97 -39.64
C ILE A 27 11.17 -19.95 -38.53
N ASN A 28 12.18 -19.23 -38.06
CA ASN A 28 12.03 -18.21 -37.03
C ASN A 28 11.10 -17.08 -37.47
N LEU A 29 11.21 -16.63 -38.73
CA LEU A 29 10.33 -15.61 -39.29
C LEU A 29 8.88 -16.12 -39.38
N SER A 30 8.67 -17.35 -39.83
CA SER A 30 7.33 -17.96 -39.90
C SER A 30 6.69 -18.11 -38.53
N ALA A 31 7.47 -18.51 -37.52
CA ALA A 31 7.02 -18.58 -36.14
C ALA A 31 6.63 -17.18 -35.63
N ALA A 32 7.46 -16.16 -35.85
CA ALA A 32 7.18 -14.78 -35.45
C ALA A 32 5.90 -14.23 -36.07
N VAL A 33 5.68 -14.48 -37.37
CA VAL A 33 4.47 -14.06 -38.09
C VAL A 33 3.20 -14.66 -37.50
N VAL A 34 3.25 -15.88 -36.95
CA VAL A 34 2.11 -16.51 -36.27
C VAL A 34 1.98 -16.04 -34.82
N THR A 35 3.09 -15.90 -34.09
CA THR A 35 3.05 -15.59 -32.66
C THR A 35 2.66 -14.13 -32.38
N ILE A 36 3.08 -13.17 -33.21
CA ILE A 36 2.84 -11.73 -32.97
C ILE A 36 1.34 -11.40 -32.97
N PRO A 37 0.53 -11.80 -33.98
CA PRO A 37 -0.91 -11.53 -33.99
C PRO A 37 -1.65 -12.18 -32.80
N ILE A 38 -1.21 -13.37 -32.39
CA ILE A 38 -1.79 -14.07 -31.23
C ILE A 38 -1.52 -13.27 -29.94
N LEU A 39 -0.28 -12.80 -29.75
CA LEU A 39 0.09 -11.97 -28.61
C LEU A 39 -0.68 -10.65 -28.59
N ILE A 40 -0.81 -9.97 -29.73
CA ILE A 40 -1.62 -8.74 -29.86
C ILE A 40 -3.07 -9.01 -29.49
N THR A 41 -3.64 -10.13 -29.95
CA THR A 41 -5.02 -10.51 -29.64
C THR A 41 -5.22 -10.76 -28.15
N ILE A 42 -4.28 -11.49 -27.51
CA ILE A 42 -4.30 -11.74 -26.07
C ILE A 42 -4.16 -10.43 -25.29
N PHE A 43 -3.25 -9.55 -25.71
CA PHE A 43 -3.04 -8.24 -25.07
C PHE A 43 -4.30 -7.36 -25.14
N MET A 44 -4.94 -7.28 -26.31
CA MET A 44 -6.20 -6.56 -26.47
C MET A 44 -7.33 -7.17 -25.63
N LEU A 45 -7.41 -8.51 -25.54
CA LEU A 45 -8.37 -9.22 -24.70
C LEU A 45 -8.16 -8.93 -23.21
N THR A 46 -6.92 -8.80 -22.76
CA THR A 46 -6.59 -8.44 -21.37
C THR A 46 -7.04 -7.01 -21.05
N ARG A 47 -6.82 -6.05 -21.96
CA ARG A 47 -7.30 -4.66 -21.79
C ARG A 47 -8.82 -4.55 -21.74
N LEU A 48 -9.54 -5.43 -22.44
CA LEU A 48 -11.00 -5.45 -22.45
C LEU A 48 -11.62 -6.00 -21.15
N PHE A 49 -10.81 -6.47 -20.20
CA PHE A 49 -11.30 -7.10 -18.97
C PHE A 49 -12.27 -6.22 -18.16
N TYR A 50 -11.90 -4.98 -17.85
CA TYR A 50 -12.73 -4.07 -17.05
C TYR A 50 -14.04 -3.66 -17.76
N PRO A 51 -14.01 -3.23 -19.05
CA PRO A 51 -15.23 -2.98 -19.79
C PRO A 51 -16.15 -4.20 -19.87
N LEU A 52 -15.60 -5.40 -20.12
CA LEU A 52 -16.39 -6.63 -20.21
C LEU A 52 -17.09 -6.96 -18.88
N PHE A 53 -16.36 -6.82 -17.77
CA PHE A 53 -16.91 -7.03 -16.43
C PHE A 53 -18.05 -6.06 -16.10
N PHE A 54 -17.90 -4.78 -16.47
CA PHE A 54 -18.93 -3.77 -16.30
C PHE A 54 -20.14 -4.03 -17.22
N ALA A 55 -19.89 -4.31 -18.51
CA ALA A 55 -20.92 -4.59 -19.50
C ALA A 55 -21.78 -5.80 -19.09
N ARG A 56 -21.16 -6.84 -18.53
CA ARG A 56 -21.90 -7.98 -17.98
C ARG A 56 -22.82 -7.58 -16.83
N ARG A 57 -22.33 -6.79 -15.87
CA ARG A 57 -23.16 -6.29 -14.76
C ARG A 57 -24.33 -5.46 -15.28
N LEU A 58 -24.07 -4.59 -16.25
CA LEU A 58 -25.11 -3.81 -16.92
C LEU A 58 -26.13 -4.71 -17.63
N ALA A 59 -25.67 -5.74 -18.36
CA ALA A 59 -26.53 -6.70 -19.02
C ALA A 59 -27.39 -7.48 -18.02
N MET A 60 -26.86 -7.85 -16.86
CA MET A 60 -27.64 -8.47 -15.78
C MET A 60 -28.72 -7.53 -15.22
N VAL A 61 -28.38 -6.26 -14.98
CA VAL A 61 -29.35 -5.26 -14.52
C VAL A 61 -30.46 -5.05 -15.56
N ILE A 62 -30.09 -4.89 -16.83
CA ILE A 62 -31.06 -4.78 -17.93
C ILE A 62 -31.94 -6.04 -18.00
N ASN A 63 -31.36 -7.23 -17.87
CA ASN A 63 -32.12 -8.48 -17.87
C ASN A 63 -33.14 -8.53 -16.71
N ILE A 64 -32.75 -8.12 -15.50
CA ILE A 64 -33.67 -8.04 -14.35
C ILE A 64 -34.86 -7.11 -14.63
N PHE A 65 -34.62 -5.93 -15.20
CA PHE A 65 -35.69 -4.97 -15.48
C PHE A 65 -36.53 -5.30 -16.72
N ALA A 66 -35.92 -5.87 -17.76
CA ALA A 66 -36.60 -6.16 -19.02
C ALA A 66 -37.47 -7.42 -18.95
N PHE A 67 -37.10 -8.38 -18.09
CA PHE A 67 -37.75 -9.70 -17.99
C PHE A 67 -38.32 -9.96 -16.59
N GLU A 68 -38.83 -8.93 -15.92
CA GLU A 68 -39.38 -9.02 -14.56
C GLU A 68 -40.39 -10.17 -14.41
N ASP A 69 -41.33 -10.30 -15.36
CA ASP A 69 -42.35 -11.35 -15.35
C ASP A 69 -41.85 -12.69 -15.91
N TRP A 70 -40.72 -12.70 -16.62
CA TRP A 70 -40.24 -13.83 -17.42
C TRP A 70 -39.02 -14.48 -16.78
N PHE A 71 -39.18 -14.90 -15.52
CA PHE A 71 -38.14 -15.53 -14.72
C PHE A 71 -37.44 -16.71 -15.43
N ILE A 72 -38.19 -17.50 -16.21
CA ILE A 72 -37.69 -18.65 -16.98
C ILE A 72 -36.65 -18.23 -18.04
N ILE A 73 -36.76 -17.01 -18.60
CA ILE A 73 -35.80 -16.47 -19.57
C ILE A 73 -34.63 -15.80 -18.85
N GLN A 74 -34.92 -15.09 -17.75
CA GLN A 74 -33.91 -14.37 -16.97
C GLN A 74 -32.80 -15.31 -16.45
N TRP A 75 -33.19 -16.50 -15.96
CA TRP A 75 -32.26 -17.45 -15.34
C TRP A 75 -31.21 -18.04 -16.30
N PRO A 76 -31.56 -18.63 -17.45
CA PRO A 76 -30.59 -19.11 -18.43
C PRO A 76 -29.64 -18.00 -18.88
N ILE A 77 -30.14 -16.79 -19.15
CA ILE A 77 -29.29 -15.65 -19.55
C ILE A 77 -28.25 -15.36 -18.46
N PHE A 78 -28.65 -15.34 -17.19
CA PHE A 78 -27.72 -15.17 -16.07
C PHE A 78 -26.65 -16.28 -16.03
N ILE A 79 -27.06 -17.55 -16.13
CA ILE A 79 -26.13 -18.70 -16.16
C ILE A 79 -25.15 -18.57 -17.33
N TYR A 80 -25.63 -18.31 -18.53
CA TYR A 80 -24.80 -18.22 -19.73
C TYR A 80 -23.79 -17.08 -19.63
N LEU A 81 -24.18 -15.91 -19.15
CA LEU A 81 -23.27 -14.78 -18.96
C LEU A 81 -22.19 -15.06 -17.90
N SER A 82 -22.55 -15.70 -16.78
CA SER A 82 -21.57 -16.10 -15.77
C SER A 82 -20.64 -17.21 -16.24
N LEU A 83 -21.15 -18.23 -16.95
CA LEU A 83 -20.30 -19.27 -17.54
C LEU A 83 -19.32 -18.71 -18.58
N LEU A 84 -19.79 -17.80 -19.44
CA LEU A 84 -18.94 -17.12 -20.42
C LEU A 84 -17.80 -16.37 -19.71
N GLN A 85 -18.09 -15.68 -18.61
CA GLN A 85 -17.07 -14.99 -17.81
C GLN A 85 -16.06 -15.97 -17.18
N ILE A 86 -16.52 -17.10 -16.63
CA ILE A 86 -15.63 -18.13 -16.08
C ILE A 86 -14.71 -18.68 -17.16
N VAL A 87 -15.27 -19.02 -18.33
CA VAL A 87 -14.48 -19.51 -19.48
C VAL A 87 -13.46 -18.46 -19.93
N TYR A 88 -13.85 -17.20 -20.00
CA TYR A 88 -12.96 -16.09 -20.30
C TYR A 88 -11.81 -16.00 -19.28
N LEU A 89 -12.11 -16.03 -17.98
CA LEU A 89 -11.09 -15.95 -16.92
C LEU A 89 -10.12 -17.14 -16.95
N ILE A 90 -10.60 -18.35 -17.24
CA ILE A 90 -9.77 -19.55 -17.36
C ILE A 90 -8.84 -19.47 -18.59
N ARG A 91 -9.33 -18.92 -19.70
CA ARG A 91 -8.58 -18.88 -20.97
C ARG A 91 -7.61 -17.71 -21.07
N VAL A 92 -8.04 -16.51 -20.66
CA VAL A 92 -7.27 -15.28 -20.83
C VAL A 92 -6.36 -15.01 -19.63
N MET A 93 -6.76 -15.42 -18.41
CA MET A 93 -5.98 -15.20 -17.18
C MET A 93 -5.39 -13.79 -17.07
N PRO A 94 -6.24 -12.74 -17.06
CA PRO A 94 -5.79 -11.35 -17.26
C PRO A 94 -4.88 -10.81 -16.15
N TYR A 95 -4.82 -11.45 -14.97
CA TYR A 95 -3.99 -10.98 -13.87
C TYR A 95 -2.56 -11.50 -13.95
N ILE A 96 -1.58 -10.65 -13.62
CA ILE A 96 -0.16 -11.00 -13.55
C ILE A 96 0.08 -12.14 -12.54
N LYS A 97 -0.54 -12.06 -11.36
CA LYS A 97 -0.44 -13.08 -10.31
C LYS A 97 -1.44 -14.20 -10.55
N LYS A 98 -0.93 -15.43 -10.70
CA LYS A 98 -1.77 -16.64 -10.82
C LYS A 98 -2.76 -16.82 -9.66
N SER A 99 -2.37 -16.46 -8.43
CA SER A 99 -3.27 -16.51 -7.27
C SER A 99 -4.48 -15.59 -7.42
N SER A 100 -4.29 -14.40 -7.99
CA SER A 100 -5.36 -13.43 -8.21
C SER A 100 -6.31 -13.92 -9.32
N ASN A 101 -5.79 -14.56 -10.38
CA ASN A 101 -6.62 -15.25 -11.37
C ASN A 101 -7.51 -16.33 -10.73
N TYR A 102 -6.94 -17.21 -9.90
CA TYR A 102 -7.72 -18.25 -9.21
C TYR A 102 -8.78 -17.66 -8.28
N LEU A 103 -8.46 -16.58 -7.57
CA LEU A 103 -9.43 -15.90 -6.71
C LEU A 103 -10.59 -15.31 -7.52
N SER A 104 -10.30 -14.72 -8.68
CA SER A 104 -11.32 -14.18 -9.58
C SER A 104 -12.21 -15.29 -10.17
N ILE A 105 -11.64 -16.43 -10.58
CA ILE A 105 -12.40 -17.61 -11.04
C ILE A 105 -13.28 -18.15 -9.91
N PHE A 106 -12.74 -18.23 -8.69
CA PHE A 106 -13.48 -18.69 -7.51
C PHE A 106 -14.67 -17.76 -7.19
N ASN A 107 -14.42 -16.45 -7.17
CA ASN A 107 -15.47 -15.44 -6.93
C ASN A 107 -16.54 -15.48 -8.02
N GLU A 108 -16.18 -15.67 -9.29
CA GLU A 108 -17.17 -15.79 -10.35
C GLU A 108 -17.99 -17.09 -10.27
N SER A 109 -17.33 -18.20 -9.94
CA SER A 109 -18.00 -19.49 -9.70
C SER A 109 -19.00 -19.38 -8.55
N TYR A 110 -18.65 -18.58 -7.53
CA TYR A 110 -19.53 -18.30 -6.41
C TYR A 110 -20.74 -17.45 -6.81
N VAL A 111 -20.56 -16.42 -7.64
CA VAL A 111 -21.68 -15.61 -8.16
C VAL A 111 -22.67 -16.50 -8.93
N LEU A 112 -22.17 -17.42 -9.76
CA LEU A 112 -23.00 -18.40 -10.47
C LEU A 112 -23.77 -19.31 -9.51
N LEU A 113 -23.09 -19.86 -8.50
CA LEU A 113 -23.70 -20.72 -7.48
C LEU A 113 -24.77 -19.96 -6.69
N PHE A 114 -24.45 -18.75 -6.25
CA PHE A 114 -25.37 -17.90 -5.49
C PHE A 114 -26.60 -17.53 -6.30
N GLY A 115 -26.42 -17.11 -7.56
CA GLY A 115 -27.54 -16.82 -8.44
C GLY A 115 -28.43 -18.04 -8.67
N THR A 116 -27.86 -19.25 -8.73
CA THR A 116 -28.64 -20.50 -8.82
C THR A 116 -29.44 -20.76 -7.55
N ILE A 117 -28.90 -20.48 -6.35
CA ILE A 117 -29.62 -20.68 -5.09
C ILE A 117 -30.71 -19.61 -4.89
N MET A 118 -30.45 -18.36 -5.25
CA MET A 118 -31.39 -17.24 -5.10
C MET A 118 -32.71 -17.48 -5.83
N ILE A 119 -32.69 -18.29 -6.88
CA ILE A 119 -33.86 -18.69 -7.64
C ILE A 119 -34.83 -19.51 -6.81
N PHE A 120 -34.31 -20.38 -5.94
CA PHE A 120 -35.14 -21.14 -5.02
C PHE A 120 -35.72 -20.26 -3.89
N MET A 121 -35.27 -19.01 -3.75
CA MET A 121 -35.84 -18.03 -2.82
C MET A 121 -37.01 -17.25 -3.40
N THR A 122 -37.19 -17.25 -4.73
CA THR A 122 -38.29 -16.52 -5.36
C THR A 122 -39.62 -17.24 -5.12
N ASP A 123 -40.72 -16.66 -5.58
CA ASP A 123 -42.05 -17.26 -5.49
C ASP A 123 -42.20 -18.56 -6.28
N TYR A 124 -41.17 -18.97 -7.02
CA TYR A 124 -41.08 -20.29 -7.63
C TYR A 124 -41.20 -21.44 -6.61
N LEU A 125 -40.68 -21.26 -5.40
CA LEU A 125 -40.78 -22.27 -4.34
C LEU A 125 -41.89 -21.90 -3.33
N PRO A 126 -43.02 -22.63 -3.29
CA PRO A 126 -44.16 -22.24 -2.43
C PRO A 126 -43.95 -22.54 -0.94
N ASP A 127 -42.99 -23.41 -0.57
CA ASP A 127 -42.75 -23.79 0.82
C ASP A 127 -41.91 -22.74 1.58
N PRO A 128 -42.50 -22.00 2.53
CA PRO A 128 -41.79 -20.97 3.29
C PRO A 128 -40.73 -21.57 4.24
N LYS A 129 -40.90 -22.82 4.71
CA LYS A 129 -39.94 -23.46 5.61
C LYS A 129 -38.65 -23.80 4.87
N LEU A 130 -38.77 -24.32 3.65
CA LEU A 130 -37.61 -24.63 2.81
C LEU A 130 -36.87 -23.35 2.40
N LYS A 131 -37.58 -22.28 2.04
CA LYS A 131 -37.00 -20.95 1.80
C LYS A 131 -36.17 -20.45 2.99
N TYR A 132 -36.73 -20.56 4.20
CA TYR A 132 -36.03 -20.17 5.42
C TYR A 132 -34.74 -20.97 5.65
N MET A 133 -34.78 -22.30 5.46
CA MET A 133 -33.59 -23.15 5.57
C MET A 133 -32.53 -22.82 4.52
N LEU A 134 -32.94 -22.63 3.26
CA LEU A 134 -32.03 -22.19 2.21
C LEU A 134 -31.41 -20.83 2.58
N GLY A 135 -32.17 -19.93 3.22
CA GLY A 135 -31.70 -18.59 3.57
C GLY A 135 -30.50 -18.64 4.51
N TRP A 136 -30.56 -19.52 5.51
CA TRP A 136 -29.41 -19.81 6.38
C TRP A 136 -28.23 -20.42 5.64
N ASN A 137 -28.48 -21.32 4.68
CA ASN A 137 -27.41 -21.88 3.85
C ASN A 137 -26.72 -20.79 3.02
N VAL A 138 -27.49 -19.89 2.42
CA VAL A 138 -26.98 -18.74 1.66
C VAL A 138 -26.15 -17.82 2.55
N LEU A 139 -26.64 -17.52 3.76
CA LEU A 139 -25.90 -16.69 4.72
C LEU A 139 -24.56 -17.34 5.12
N ALA A 140 -24.57 -18.64 5.42
CA ALA A 140 -23.36 -19.39 5.74
C ALA A 140 -22.37 -19.39 4.56
N LEU A 141 -22.88 -19.52 3.33
CA LEU A 141 -22.10 -19.46 2.09
C LEU A 141 -21.42 -18.08 1.92
N ILE A 142 -22.14 -16.99 2.20
CA ILE A 142 -21.59 -15.61 2.16
C ILE A 142 -20.46 -15.46 3.17
N ILE A 143 -20.70 -15.87 4.43
CA ILE A 143 -19.69 -15.79 5.49
C ILE A 143 -18.43 -16.57 5.10
N LEU A 144 -18.60 -17.78 4.54
CA LEU A 144 -17.51 -18.62 4.08
C LEU A 144 -16.68 -17.91 2.99
N VAL A 145 -17.31 -17.31 1.99
CA VAL A 145 -16.59 -16.62 0.92
C VAL A 145 -15.94 -15.33 1.38
N SER A 146 -16.59 -14.55 2.23
CA SER A 146 -15.96 -13.41 2.88
C SER A 146 -14.73 -13.84 3.67
N PHE A 147 -14.79 -14.95 4.40
CA PHE A 147 -13.66 -15.50 5.14
C PHE A 147 -12.50 -15.91 4.21
N ILE A 148 -12.79 -16.62 3.12
CA ILE A 148 -11.76 -16.99 2.11
C ILE A 148 -11.12 -15.74 1.51
N ASN A 149 -11.91 -14.73 1.13
CA ASN A 149 -11.38 -13.47 0.60
C ASN A 149 -10.49 -12.73 1.61
N ILE A 150 -10.87 -12.70 2.89
CA ILE A 150 -10.04 -12.13 3.96
C ILE A 150 -8.73 -12.90 4.12
N LEU A 151 -8.76 -14.24 4.08
CA LEU A 151 -7.54 -15.06 4.16
C LEU A 151 -6.58 -14.78 3.00
N PHE A 152 -7.10 -14.63 1.78
CA PHE A 152 -6.30 -14.25 0.62
C PHE A 152 -5.71 -12.85 0.78
N ALA A 153 -6.50 -11.88 1.23
CA ALA A 153 -6.02 -10.52 1.48
C ALA A 153 -4.92 -10.47 2.55
N ILE A 154 -5.05 -11.25 3.63
CA ILE A 154 -4.01 -11.38 4.67
C ILE A 154 -2.74 -12.02 4.09
N LYS A 155 -2.88 -13.06 3.25
CA LYS A 155 -1.74 -13.76 2.65
C LYS A 155 -0.96 -12.85 1.70
N GLU A 156 -1.66 -12.09 0.87
CA GLU A 156 -1.04 -11.14 -0.07
C GLU A 156 -0.35 -9.99 0.66
N ASN A 157 -0.97 -9.47 1.72
CA ASN A 157 -0.46 -8.34 2.49
C ASN A 157 0.39 -8.74 3.71
N LYS A 158 0.92 -9.96 3.76
CA LYS A 158 1.66 -10.47 4.93
C LYS A 158 2.88 -9.59 5.29
N SER A 159 3.57 -9.05 4.30
CA SER A 159 4.73 -8.16 4.52
C SER A 159 4.31 -6.83 5.16
N LEU A 160 3.23 -6.23 4.67
CA LEU A 160 2.65 -4.99 5.21
C LEU A 160 2.13 -5.20 6.63
N ILE A 161 1.40 -6.30 6.87
CA ILE A 161 0.91 -6.67 8.20
C ILE A 161 2.08 -6.89 9.16
N LYS A 162 3.15 -7.56 8.73
CA LYS A 162 4.36 -7.76 9.56
C LYS A 162 5.03 -6.43 9.90
N LYS A 163 5.17 -5.51 8.93
CA LYS A 163 5.72 -4.16 9.16
C LYS A 163 4.85 -3.37 10.13
N GLY A 164 3.52 -3.39 9.95
CA GLY A 164 2.56 -2.75 10.86
C GLY A 164 2.66 -3.31 12.28
N PHE A 165 2.74 -4.64 12.43
CA PHE A 165 2.90 -5.28 13.73
C PHE A 165 4.23 -4.93 14.40
N GLN A 166 5.31 -4.79 13.62
CA GLN A 166 6.59 -4.31 14.12
C GLN A 166 6.51 -2.87 14.61
N LYS A 167 5.83 -1.97 13.87
CA LYS A 167 5.59 -0.58 14.30
C LYS A 167 4.79 -0.53 15.60
N ILE A 168 3.68 -1.29 15.68
CA ILE A 168 2.85 -1.38 16.88
C ILE A 168 3.67 -1.91 18.06
N ARG A 169 4.45 -2.97 17.86
CA ARG A 169 5.33 -3.52 18.90
C ARG A 169 6.36 -2.50 19.37
N ALA A 170 7.00 -1.78 18.45
CA ALA A 170 7.97 -0.74 18.77
C ALA A 170 7.32 0.39 19.60
N PHE A 171 6.11 0.83 19.20
CA PHE A 171 5.32 1.81 19.92
C PHE A 171 5.04 1.38 21.37
N PHE A 172 4.54 0.16 21.58
CA PHE A 172 4.32 -0.36 22.94
C PHE A 172 5.61 -0.50 23.76
N THR A 173 6.74 -0.87 23.13
CA THR A 173 8.03 -0.90 23.84
C THR A 173 8.52 0.50 24.23
N ASN A 174 8.26 1.52 23.41
CA ASN A 174 8.62 2.90 23.71
C ASN A 174 7.75 3.47 24.84
N LEU A 175 6.45 3.15 24.87
CA LEU A 175 5.57 3.52 25.98
C LEU A 175 6.03 2.92 27.32
N ARG A 176 6.47 1.66 27.32
CA ARG A 176 7.02 1.03 28.54
C ARG A 176 8.31 1.70 29.01
N LYS A 177 9.20 2.10 28.08
CA LYS A 177 10.43 2.82 28.43
C LYS A 177 10.13 4.18 29.04
N HIS A 178 9.16 4.91 28.50
CA HIS A 178 8.75 6.20 29.06
C HIS A 178 8.28 6.08 30.51
N LYS A 179 7.44 5.08 30.81
CA LYS A 179 6.95 4.85 32.18
C LYS A 179 8.07 4.52 33.17
N ILE A 180 9.08 3.75 32.75
CA ILE A 180 10.26 3.43 33.61
C ILE A 180 11.12 4.68 33.84
N ILE A 181 11.33 5.50 32.79
CA ILE A 181 12.11 6.74 32.91
C ILE A 181 11.43 7.71 33.87
N GLU A 182 10.11 7.88 33.75
CA GLU A 182 9.32 8.73 34.63
C GLU A 182 9.37 8.26 36.09
N GLN A 183 9.28 6.95 36.32
CA GLN A 183 9.41 6.37 37.67
C GLN A 183 10.83 6.57 38.23
N THR A 184 11.87 6.34 37.43
CA THR A 184 13.27 6.53 37.85
C THR A 184 13.55 7.99 38.17
N GLN A 185 12.98 8.93 37.40
CA GLN A 185 13.10 10.36 37.67
C GLN A 185 12.40 10.75 38.97
N SER A 186 11.21 10.22 39.24
CA SER A 186 10.50 10.45 40.51
C SER A 186 11.28 9.92 41.71
N GLU A 187 11.82 8.69 41.64
CA GLU A 187 12.64 8.11 42.70
C GLU A 187 13.92 8.90 42.95
N THR A 188 14.61 9.32 41.88
CA THR A 188 15.82 10.14 41.99
C THR A 188 15.53 11.49 42.63
N TYR A 189 14.41 12.13 42.24
CA TYR A 189 13.99 13.40 42.84
C TYR A 189 13.70 13.24 44.35
N ASN A 190 12.97 12.18 44.73
CA ASN A 190 12.68 11.89 46.13
C ASN A 190 13.95 11.59 46.95
N GLN A 191 14.94 10.91 46.38
CA GLN A 191 16.24 10.68 47.03
C GLN A 191 16.99 11.99 47.29
N ILE A 192 17.09 12.87 46.28
CA ILE A 192 17.75 14.18 46.43
C ILE A 192 17.04 15.02 47.50
N LEU A 193 15.70 15.00 47.51
CA LEU A 193 14.91 15.73 48.48
C LEU A 193 15.15 15.24 49.91
N ASN A 194 15.17 13.92 50.11
CA ASN A 194 15.45 13.32 51.42
C ASN A 194 16.86 13.64 51.93
N GLU A 195 17.85 13.71 51.05
CA GLU A 195 19.24 14.01 51.42
C GLU A 195 19.42 15.49 51.79
N LEU A 196 18.73 16.40 51.10
CA LEU A 196 18.65 17.82 51.48
C LEU A 196 17.98 18.01 52.85
N SER A 197 16.89 17.27 53.12
CA SER A 197 16.24 17.30 54.45
C SER A 197 17.18 16.84 55.57
N ARG A 198 17.96 15.77 55.36
CA ARG A 198 18.95 15.31 56.36
C ARG A 198 20.04 16.34 56.66
N GLN A 199 20.53 17.06 55.65
CA GLN A 199 21.55 18.10 55.85
C GLN A 199 21.02 19.27 56.69
N ASN A 200 19.76 19.66 56.49
CA ASN A 200 19.14 20.71 57.31
C ASN A 200 18.98 20.28 58.78
N ASP A 201 18.62 19.03 59.06
CA ASP A 201 18.44 18.54 60.43
C ASP A 201 19.78 18.42 61.20
N GLU A 202 20.87 18.04 60.51
CA GLU A 202 22.21 17.96 61.11
C GLU A 202 22.80 19.36 61.38
N GLY A 203 22.47 20.36 60.55
CA GLY A 203 22.89 21.75 60.75
C GLY A 203 22.34 22.39 62.04
N MET A 204 21.16 21.97 62.53
CA MET A 204 20.56 22.53 63.75
C MET A 204 21.16 21.98 65.06
N LYS A 205 21.99 20.93 65.05
CA LYS A 205 22.53 20.33 66.28
C LYS A 205 23.88 20.88 66.75
N ASN A 206 24.55 21.73 65.95
CA ASN A 206 25.87 22.27 66.28
C ASN A 206 25.88 23.76 66.67
N ASP A 207 24.72 24.32 67.01
CA ASP A 207 24.61 25.72 67.41
C ASP A 207 24.87 25.91 68.91
N SER A 208 26.14 25.78 69.30
CA SER A 208 26.66 26.36 70.55
C SER A 208 28.05 27.00 70.39
N GLY A 209 28.53 27.19 69.16
CA GLY A 209 29.78 27.88 68.87
C GLY A 209 29.62 28.86 67.71
N ILE A 210 29.59 30.16 68.01
CA ILE A 210 29.56 31.24 67.03
C ILE A 210 30.83 31.19 66.18
N VAL A 211 30.78 30.48 65.06
CA VAL A 211 31.77 30.57 63.98
C VAL A 211 31.08 31.31 62.84
N ARG A 212 31.53 32.54 62.55
CA ARG A 212 31.13 33.30 61.37
C ARG A 212 31.66 32.58 60.12
N ILE A 213 30.87 31.65 59.58
CA ILE A 213 31.14 31.03 58.29
C ILE A 213 30.65 32.02 57.21
N ASN A 214 31.52 32.30 56.25
CA ASN A 214 31.30 33.26 55.18
C ASN A 214 30.37 32.63 54.12
N PRO A 215 29.11 33.07 53.97
CA PRO A 215 28.07 32.37 53.18
C PRO A 215 28.34 32.32 51.67
N LEU A 216 29.35 33.04 51.18
CA LEU A 216 29.64 33.16 49.76
C LEU A 216 30.27 31.89 49.15
N ASN A 217 31.05 31.12 49.92
CA ASN A 217 31.74 29.93 49.39
C ASN A 217 30.81 28.70 49.27
N GLU A 218 29.70 28.67 50.00
CA GLU A 218 28.78 27.52 50.00
C GLU A 218 27.84 27.56 48.79
N ILE A 219 27.46 28.76 48.35
CA ILE A 219 26.62 29.00 47.16
C ILE A 219 27.33 28.53 45.89
N ASP A 220 28.64 28.77 45.76
CA ASP A 220 29.42 28.30 44.60
C ASP A 220 29.52 26.77 44.55
N SER A 221 29.60 26.12 45.72
CA SER A 221 29.63 24.66 45.81
C SER A 221 28.30 24.02 45.41
N MET A 222 27.18 24.65 45.77
CA MET A 222 25.84 24.21 45.37
C MET A 222 25.58 24.46 43.88
N GLN A 223 26.00 25.61 43.34
CA GLN A 223 25.89 25.88 41.91
C GLN A 223 26.73 24.90 41.08
N GLN A 224 27.94 24.52 41.51
CA GLN A 224 28.75 23.52 40.82
C GLN A 224 28.13 22.12 40.87
N LYS A 225 27.51 21.72 41.99
CA LYS A 225 26.76 20.46 42.08
C LYS A 225 25.53 20.47 41.16
N ALA A 226 24.77 21.55 41.14
CA ALA A 226 23.63 21.73 40.22
C ALA A 226 24.06 21.68 38.74
N LEU A 227 25.20 22.30 38.39
CA LEU A 227 25.78 22.24 37.05
C LEU A 227 26.24 20.84 36.65
N LYS A 228 26.83 20.07 37.59
CA LYS A 228 27.17 18.66 37.35
C LYS A 228 25.92 17.82 37.10
N ILE A 229 24.86 18.00 37.89
CA ILE A 229 23.58 17.31 37.69
C ILE A 229 22.98 17.70 36.33
N LYS A 230 22.95 18.98 35.98
CA LYS A 230 22.43 19.46 34.68
C LYS A 230 23.23 18.90 33.49
N LYS A 231 24.56 18.77 33.61
CA LYS A 231 25.42 18.13 32.60
C LYS A 231 25.21 16.62 32.49
N THR A 232 24.92 15.94 33.60
CA THR A 232 24.62 14.50 33.60
C THR A 232 23.24 14.25 32.98
N VAL A 233 22.23 15.05 33.34
CA VAL A 233 20.88 14.99 32.75
C VAL A 233 20.91 15.35 31.26
N SER A 234 21.68 16.37 30.86
CA SER A 234 21.82 16.71 29.44
C SER A 234 22.58 15.63 28.64
N LYS A 235 23.59 14.96 29.22
CA LYS A 235 24.24 13.80 28.58
C LYS A 235 23.29 12.61 28.40
N ILE A 236 22.37 12.39 29.34
CA ILE A 236 21.33 11.36 29.24
C ILE A 236 20.32 11.74 28.15
N GLN A 237 19.86 12.99 28.11
CA GLN A 237 18.97 13.50 27.05
C GLN A 237 19.64 13.52 25.65
N PHE A 238 20.95 13.78 25.57
CA PHE A 238 21.69 13.82 24.30
C PHE A 238 21.96 12.42 23.74
N LYS A 239 22.04 11.39 24.60
CA LYS A 239 22.16 9.99 24.18
C LYS A 239 20.81 9.37 23.82
N SER A 240 19.72 9.90 24.38
CA SER A 240 18.37 9.72 23.88
C SER A 240 18.01 10.84 22.90
N LYS A 241 18.82 11.06 21.85
CA LYS A 241 18.41 11.88 20.69
C LYS A 241 17.22 11.16 20.03
N ILE A 242 16.07 11.30 20.68
CA ILE A 242 14.73 11.12 20.18
C ILE A 242 14.72 12.05 18.98
N THR A 243 14.65 11.47 17.79
CA THR A 243 14.27 12.20 16.59
C THR A 243 13.07 13.06 16.99
N PRO A 244 13.15 14.40 16.89
CA PRO A 244 12.08 15.26 17.35
C PRO A 244 10.79 14.78 16.69
N VAL A 245 9.71 14.71 17.47
CA VAL A 245 8.42 14.19 17.01
C VAL A 245 7.95 14.90 15.74
N ASN A 246 8.39 16.14 15.51
CA ASN A 246 8.14 16.86 14.26
C ASN A 246 8.79 16.22 13.02
N ASP A 247 9.97 15.59 13.13
CA ASP A 247 10.60 14.87 12.01
C ASP A 247 9.85 13.54 11.76
N VAL A 248 9.33 12.89 12.81
CA VAL A 248 8.50 11.68 12.66
C VAL A 248 7.13 12.03 12.10
N ILE A 249 6.53 13.16 12.48
CA ILE A 249 5.27 13.67 11.92
C ILE A 249 5.49 14.14 10.48
N LEU A 250 6.62 14.77 10.13
CA LEU A 250 6.93 15.11 8.74
C LEU A 250 7.12 13.84 7.88
N GLU A 251 7.77 12.82 8.44
CA GLU A 251 7.95 11.52 7.76
C GLU A 251 6.63 10.73 7.67
N GLU A 252 5.72 10.86 8.65
CA GLU A 252 4.36 10.31 8.60
C GLU A 252 3.44 11.06 7.62
N MET A 253 3.51 12.40 7.58
CA MET A 253 2.76 13.22 6.64
C MET A 253 3.29 13.07 5.21
N SER A 254 4.61 12.89 5.03
CA SER A 254 5.22 12.55 3.75
C SER A 254 4.82 11.13 3.32
N ALA A 255 4.85 10.15 4.22
CA ALA A 255 4.45 8.77 3.90
C ALA A 255 2.92 8.62 3.69
N GLU A 256 2.09 9.46 4.33
CA GLU A 256 0.64 9.49 4.12
C GLU A 256 0.28 10.27 2.84
N ALA A 257 1.06 11.30 2.48
CA ALA A 257 0.96 11.96 1.18
C ALA A 257 1.38 11.01 0.05
N GLU A 258 2.48 10.27 0.20
CA GLU A 258 2.90 9.22 -0.74
C GLU A 258 1.88 8.06 -0.78
N SER A 259 1.33 7.61 0.35
CA SER A 259 0.32 6.55 0.38
C SER A 259 -1.03 6.97 -0.22
N LYS A 260 -1.39 8.26 -0.19
CA LYS A 260 -2.57 8.80 -0.87
C LYS A 260 -2.31 9.11 -2.34
N PHE A 261 -1.06 9.34 -2.73
CA PHE A 261 -0.64 9.44 -4.14
C PHE A 261 -0.49 8.06 -4.81
N GLU A 262 -0.23 6.99 -4.04
CA GLU A 262 -0.10 5.61 -4.53
C GLU A 262 -1.44 4.93 -4.90
N PHE A 263 -2.54 5.69 -4.98
CA PHE A 263 -3.80 5.24 -5.61
C PHE A 263 -4.05 5.83 -7.00
N THR A 264 -3.04 6.48 -7.59
CA THR A 264 -2.97 6.67 -9.05
C THR A 264 -1.69 5.98 -9.53
N GLU A 265 -1.79 4.67 -9.75
CA GLU A 265 -0.73 3.88 -10.40
C GLU A 265 -0.64 4.35 -11.86
N VAL A 266 0.12 5.41 -12.11
CA VAL A 266 0.71 5.66 -13.42
C VAL A 266 1.85 4.66 -13.57
N GLU A 267 1.67 3.71 -14.48
CA GLU A 267 2.71 2.78 -14.90
C GLU A 267 3.93 3.56 -15.42
N GLU A 268 5.00 3.67 -14.62
CA GLU A 268 6.34 3.88 -15.16
C GLU A 268 6.85 2.55 -15.73
N GLU A 269 6.48 2.31 -16.97
CA GLU A 269 7.07 1.29 -17.82
C GLU A 269 8.49 1.73 -18.21
N LYS A 270 9.48 0.90 -17.90
CA LYS A 270 10.82 0.98 -18.52
C LYS A 270 10.67 0.72 -20.02
N ILE A 271 10.60 1.80 -20.79
CA ILE A 271 10.73 1.78 -22.24
C ILE A 271 12.21 2.06 -22.55
N GLU A 272 12.93 1.01 -22.97
CA GLU A 272 14.11 1.19 -23.81
C GLU A 272 13.65 1.62 -25.21
N ASP A 273 14.23 2.73 -25.67
CA ASP A 273 14.33 3.23 -27.05
C ASP A 273 13.06 3.63 -27.82
N ALA A 274 12.61 4.89 -27.62
CA ALA A 274 12.26 5.79 -28.72
C ALA A 274 12.24 7.25 -28.23
N ALA A 275 12.92 8.15 -28.95
CA ALA A 275 13.06 9.56 -28.64
C ALA A 275 11.70 10.26 -28.41
N PHE A 276 11.44 10.64 -27.17
CA PHE A 276 10.38 11.57 -26.78
C PHE A 276 11.01 12.60 -25.82
N GLU A 277 10.71 13.87 -26.07
CA GLU A 277 11.27 15.02 -25.37
C GLU A 277 10.93 14.93 -23.86
N GLN A 278 11.95 14.63 -23.04
CA GLN A 278 11.83 14.58 -21.58
C GLN A 278 11.50 15.99 -21.06
N VAL A 279 10.23 16.24 -20.78
CA VAL A 279 9.84 17.31 -19.87
C VAL A 279 10.27 16.86 -18.49
N ASP A 280 11.35 17.47 -18.00
CA ASP A 280 11.97 17.19 -16.71
C ASP A 280 10.93 17.29 -15.59
N SER A 281 10.74 16.18 -14.85
CA SER A 281 9.83 16.07 -13.72
C SER A 281 10.11 17.14 -12.65
N GLN A 282 11.35 17.64 -12.56
CA GLN A 282 11.68 18.76 -11.68
C GLN A 282 11.00 20.07 -12.11
N THR A 283 10.80 20.29 -13.41
CA THR A 283 10.13 21.48 -13.96
C THR A 283 8.64 21.46 -13.64
N ILE A 284 7.99 20.29 -13.73
CA ILE A 284 6.58 20.11 -13.37
C ILE A 284 6.39 20.34 -11.87
N PHE A 285 7.26 19.76 -11.04
CA PHE A 285 7.18 19.94 -9.59
C PHE A 285 7.41 21.39 -9.16
N GLN A 286 8.36 22.08 -9.80
CA GLN A 286 8.61 23.51 -9.55
C GLN A 286 7.42 24.38 -9.97
N THR A 287 6.77 24.06 -11.09
CA THR A 287 5.58 24.77 -11.58
C THR A 287 4.40 24.64 -10.60
N ILE A 288 4.22 23.47 -9.98
CA ILE A 288 3.16 23.24 -8.98
C ILE A 288 3.44 24.04 -7.70
N ILE A 289 4.70 24.06 -7.23
CA ILE A 289 5.09 24.85 -6.05
C ILE A 289 4.88 26.35 -6.29
N ASP A 290 5.23 26.83 -7.48
CA ASP A 290 5.10 28.25 -7.83
C ASP A 290 3.63 28.66 -7.97
N GLN A 291 2.75 27.77 -8.47
CA GLN A 291 1.30 27.99 -8.49
C GLN A 291 0.69 28.03 -7.08
N GLN A 292 1.14 27.17 -6.16
CA GLN A 292 0.67 27.21 -4.76
C GLN A 292 1.08 28.50 -4.06
N LYS A 293 2.32 28.96 -4.26
CA LYS A 293 2.78 30.25 -3.71
C LYS A 293 2.02 31.44 -4.28
N GLN A 294 1.60 31.40 -5.54
CA GLN A 294 0.76 32.45 -6.11
C GLN A 294 -0.64 32.47 -5.51
N ASN A 295 -1.24 31.30 -5.23
CA ASN A 295 -2.55 31.23 -4.59
C ASN A 295 -2.52 31.73 -3.13
N GLU A 296 -1.49 31.40 -2.36
CA GLU A 296 -1.34 31.91 -0.99
C GLU A 296 -1.17 33.43 -0.94
N ASN A 297 -0.47 34.02 -1.91
CA ASN A 297 -0.31 35.48 -1.99
C ASN A 297 -1.60 36.20 -2.45
N ASN A 298 -2.45 35.54 -3.22
CA ASN A 298 -3.74 36.10 -3.64
C ASN A 298 -4.74 36.10 -2.47
N ASP A 299 -4.81 35.04 -1.67
CA ASP A 299 -5.63 34.98 -0.45
C ASP A 299 -5.19 36.05 0.58
N PHE A 300 -3.89 36.30 0.70
CA PHE A 300 -3.37 37.33 1.61
C PHE A 300 -3.69 38.75 1.12
N SER A 301 -3.75 38.95 -0.20
CA SER A 301 -4.09 40.25 -0.81
C SER A 301 -5.59 40.57 -0.67
N GLU A 302 -6.45 39.56 -0.73
CA GLU A 302 -7.90 39.70 -0.53
C GLU A 302 -8.26 40.02 0.93
N LEU A 303 -7.45 39.56 1.89
CA LEU A 303 -7.57 39.90 3.31
C LEU A 303 -7.11 41.33 3.66
N ILE A 304 -6.23 41.93 2.85
CA ILE A 304 -5.75 43.31 3.08
C ILE A 304 -6.75 44.34 2.52
N PHE A 305 -7.47 44.03 1.44
CA PHE A 305 -8.42 44.97 0.82
C PHE A 305 -9.77 45.11 1.55
N ASN A 306 -10.12 44.20 2.47
CA ASN A 306 -11.39 44.26 3.21
C ASN A 306 -11.35 45.04 4.53
N ASN A 307 -10.21 45.66 4.89
CA ASN A 307 -10.09 46.41 6.15
C ASN A 307 -10.20 47.93 6.02
N ASP A 308 -10.31 48.48 4.80
CA ASP A 308 -10.37 49.95 4.61
C ASP A 308 -11.80 50.53 4.61
N ASP A 309 -12.85 49.71 4.60
CA ASP A 309 -14.26 50.18 4.55
C ASP A 309 -14.96 50.28 5.92
N VAL A 310 -14.24 50.20 7.04
CA VAL A 310 -14.85 50.24 8.39
C VAL A 310 -14.75 51.62 9.07
N ASN A 311 -14.22 52.65 8.39
CA ASN A 311 -14.22 54.02 8.92
C ASN A 311 -14.70 55.04 7.86
N ALA A 312 -16.01 55.03 7.57
CA ALA A 312 -16.74 56.15 6.98
C ALA A 312 -18.16 56.19 7.55
#